data_AF-A0A936AW79-F1
#
_entry.id   AF-A0A936AW79-F1
#
_cell.length_a   1.000
_cell.length_b   1.000
_cell.length_c   1.000
_cell.angle_alpha   90.00
_cell.angle_beta   90.00
_cell.angle_gamma   90.00
#
_symmetry.space_group_name_H-M   'P 1'
#
loop_
_entity.id
_entity.type
_entity.pdbx_description
1 polymer ?
#
loop_
_entity_poly.entity_id
_entity_poly.type
_entity_poly.pdbx_seq_one_letter_code
_entity_poly.pdbx_strand_id
1 'polypeptide(L)'
;MKISGKIKIIFSIIVVVWASYVGNSQNINFPDPIFKLKLTTTNCVDLDGDAGGDVDADSDDDGEISFSEAAEIKRLILENQYISSVEGVEFLQTWNIYGYL
;
A
#
# COMPACT_ATOMS: atom_id res chain seq x y z
N MET A 1 -11.07 23.87 -38.57
CA MET A 1 -10.94 24.70 -37.35
C MET A 1 -9.44 24.83 -37.02
N LYS A 2 -8.88 26.05 -36.97
CA LYS A 2 -7.43 26.27 -36.77
C LYS A 2 -7.16 26.54 -35.29
N ILE A 3 -6.49 25.61 -34.60
CA ILE A 3 -6.20 25.72 -33.16
C ILE A 3 -5.03 26.69 -32.97
N SER A 4 -5.20 27.70 -32.11
CA SER A 4 -4.19 28.73 -31.87
C SER A 4 -2.96 28.15 -31.14
N GLY A 5 -1.78 28.74 -31.37
CA GLY A 5 -0.54 28.27 -30.73
C GLY A 5 -0.59 28.29 -29.20
N LYS A 6 -1.31 29.25 -28.62
CA LYS A 6 -1.51 29.37 -27.17
C LYS A 6 -2.28 28.17 -26.60
N ILE A 7 -3.31 27.68 -27.31
CA ILE A 7 -4.10 26.52 -26.88
C ILE A 7 -3.26 25.24 -26.91
N LYS A 8 -2.35 25.10 -27.89
CA LYS A 8 -1.43 23.95 -27.96
C LYS A 8 -0.43 23.93 -26.81
N ILE A 9 0.09 25.09 -26.43
CA ILE A 9 1.02 25.23 -25.29
C ILE A 9 0.30 24.88 -23.98
N ILE A 10 -0.91 25.41 -23.76
CA ILE A 10 -1.72 25.08 -22.58
C ILE A 10 -1.98 23.58 -22.52
N PHE A 11 -2.37 22.96 -23.63
CA PHE A 11 -2.60 21.53 -23.68
C PHE A 11 -1.33 20.72 -23.37
N SER A 12 -0.18 21.13 -23.91
CA SER A 12 1.11 20.49 -23.62
C SER A 12 1.51 20.61 -22.16
N ILE A 13 1.25 21.75 -21.52
CA ILE A 13 1.52 21.95 -20.09
C ILE A 13 0.61 21.05 -19.25
N ILE A 14 -0.67 20.96 -19.59
CA ILE A 14 -1.60 20.06 -18.91
C ILE A 14 -1.11 18.61 -19.01
N VAL A 15 -0.77 18.13 -20.21
CA VAL A 15 -0.26 16.75 -20.37
C VAL A 15 1.00 16.49 -19.54
N VAL A 16 1.93 17.45 -19.48
CA VAL A 16 3.17 17.32 -18.67
C VAL A 16 2.86 17.30 -17.17
N VAL A 17 1.94 18.14 -16.69
CA VAL A 17 1.52 18.17 -15.28
C VAL A 17 0.84 16.86 -14.87
N TRP A 18 -0.01 16.30 -15.72
CA TRP A 18 -0.67 15.02 -15.44
C TRP A 18 0.31 13.84 -15.43
N ALA A 19 1.29 13.82 -16.34
CA ALA A 19 2.31 12.79 -16.39
C ALA A 19 3.22 12.76 -15.14
N SER A 20 3.39 13.89 -14.45
CA SER A 20 4.16 13.93 -13.20
C SER A 20 3.45 13.31 -11.98
N TYR A 21 2.14 13.05 -12.05
CA TYR A 21 1.41 12.38 -10.95
C TYR A 21 1.46 10.85 -11.04
N VAL A 22 1.98 10.27 -12.13
CA VAL A 22 1.99 8.81 -12.35
C VAL A 22 3.20 8.12 -11.67
N GLY A 23 3.76 8.72 -10.63
CA GLY A 23 5.09 8.37 -10.11
C GLY A 23 5.11 7.79 -8.69
N ASN A 24 5.47 6.50 -8.61
CA ASN A 24 6.02 5.75 -7.47
C ASN A 24 5.04 5.15 -6.45
N SER A 25 4.14 4.27 -6.90
CA SER A 25 3.85 3.09 -6.06
C SER A 25 4.89 2.03 -6.41
N GLN A 26 5.93 1.91 -5.60
CA GLN A 26 6.82 0.74 -5.66
C GLN A 26 6.23 -0.29 -4.72
N ASN A 27 5.79 -1.41 -5.28
CA ASN A 27 5.14 -2.46 -4.52
C ASN A 27 6.20 -3.31 -3.84
N ILE A 28 5.98 -3.61 -2.57
CA ILE A 28 6.80 -4.54 -1.80
C ILE A 28 6.45 -5.96 -2.25
N ASN A 29 7.47 -6.77 -2.49
CA ASN A 29 7.25 -8.17 -2.85
C ASN A 29 6.99 -9.00 -1.59
N PHE A 30 5.80 -9.61 -1.52
CA PHE A 30 5.42 -10.59 -0.49
C PHE A 30 5.29 -11.97 -1.14
N PRO A 31 6.34 -12.83 -1.08
CA PRO A 31 6.35 -14.11 -1.79
C PRO A 31 5.32 -15.12 -1.29
N ASP A 32 4.91 -15.00 -0.02
CA ASP A 32 3.88 -15.84 0.55
C ASP A 32 2.49 -15.28 0.18
N PRO A 33 1.70 -16.02 -0.65
CA PRO A 33 0.41 -15.52 -1.11
C PRO A 33 -0.62 -15.41 0.01
N ILE A 34 -0.50 -16.20 1.08
CA ILE A 34 -1.40 -16.15 2.23
C ILE A 34 -1.07 -14.92 3.09
N PHE A 35 0.22 -14.61 3.24
CA PHE A 35 0.64 -13.39 3.93
C PHE A 35 0.14 -12.15 3.18
N LYS A 36 0.38 -12.08 1.87
CA LYS A 36 -0.11 -10.97 1.04
C LYS A 36 -1.63 -10.83 1.11
N LEU A 37 -2.36 -11.93 0.97
CA LEU A 37 -3.82 -11.93 1.05
C LEU A 37 -4.31 -11.37 2.40
N LYS A 38 -3.64 -11.70 3.51
CA LYS A 38 -4.00 -11.14 4.82
C LYS A 38 -3.81 -9.63 4.86
N LEU A 39 -2.71 -9.14 4.31
CA LEU A 39 -2.44 -7.69 4.27
C LEU A 39 -3.48 -6.95 3.42
N THR A 40 -3.96 -7.54 2.32
CA THR A 40 -4.83 -6.84 1.37
C THR A 40 -6.33 -7.12 1.53
N THR A 41 -6.74 -8.05 2.41
CA THR A 41 -8.17 -8.44 2.49
C THR A 41 -8.71 -8.61 3.90
N THR A 42 -7.86 -8.54 4.92
CA THR A 42 -8.29 -8.71 6.32
C THR A 42 -7.93 -7.48 7.11
N ASN A 43 -8.80 -7.10 8.05
CA ASN A 43 -8.50 -6.05 9.00
C ASN A 43 -7.33 -6.48 9.88
N CYS A 44 -6.12 -6.08 9.50
CA CYS A 44 -4.87 -6.49 10.14
C CYS A 44 -4.10 -5.31 10.73
N VAL A 45 -4.46 -4.07 10.40
CA VAL A 45 -3.83 -2.85 10.92
C VAL A 45 -4.63 -2.36 12.12
N ASP A 46 -3.94 -2.18 13.24
CA ASP A 46 -4.50 -1.67 14.51
C ASP A 46 -4.24 -0.14 14.62
N LEU A 47 -5.29 0.66 14.46
CA LEU A 47 -5.26 2.12 14.46
C LEU A 47 -5.52 2.73 15.84
N ASP A 48 -6.25 2.05 16.73
CA ASP A 48 -6.64 2.61 18.02
C ASP A 48 -5.88 2.04 19.24
N GLY A 49 -5.19 0.91 19.08
CA GLY A 49 -4.35 0.24 20.06
C GLY A 49 -5.08 -0.76 20.94
N ASP A 50 -6.28 -1.20 20.55
CA ASP A 50 -7.08 -2.18 21.31
C ASP A 50 -6.69 -3.64 21.07
N ALA A 51 -5.66 -3.87 20.24
CA ALA A 51 -5.18 -5.19 19.79
C ALA A 51 -6.18 -5.96 18.90
N GLY A 52 -7.17 -5.26 18.34
CA GLY A 52 -7.99 -5.68 17.21
C GLY A 52 -7.51 -5.03 15.91
N GLY A 53 -7.78 -5.68 14.78
CA GLY A 53 -7.54 -5.09 13.47
C GLY A 53 -8.72 -4.21 13.03
N ASP A 54 -8.44 -2.98 12.63
CA ASP A 54 -9.43 -1.98 12.22
C ASP A 54 -9.64 -1.96 10.70
N VAL A 55 -8.53 -2.04 9.95
CA VAL A 55 -8.48 -1.93 8.48
C VAL A 55 -7.41 -2.86 7.90
N ASP A 56 -7.48 -3.14 6.61
CA ASP A 56 -6.40 -3.80 5.87
C ASP A 56 -5.22 -2.83 5.64
N ALA A 57 -4.13 -3.38 5.11
CA ALA A 57 -2.91 -2.64 4.82
C ALA A 57 -2.91 -2.02 3.40
N ASP A 58 -3.86 -2.40 2.55
CA ASP A 58 -4.04 -1.97 1.16
C ASP A 58 -4.98 -0.76 1.12
N SER A 59 -4.42 0.44 1.27
CA SER A 59 -5.19 1.66 1.48
C SER A 59 -5.81 2.22 0.20
N ASP A 60 -5.29 1.83 -0.97
CA ASP A 60 -5.79 2.26 -2.27
C ASP A 60 -6.53 1.17 -3.05
N ASP A 61 -6.75 0.01 -2.41
CA ASP A 61 -7.50 -1.15 -2.90
C ASP A 61 -6.96 -1.69 -4.25
N ASP A 62 -5.64 -1.60 -4.50
CA ASP A 62 -5.02 -2.04 -5.76
C ASP A 62 -4.60 -3.52 -5.76
N GLY A 63 -4.71 -4.20 -4.61
CA GLY A 63 -4.36 -5.60 -4.41
C GLY A 63 -2.87 -5.84 -4.16
N GLU A 64 -2.09 -4.77 -3.98
CA GLU A 64 -0.67 -4.78 -3.66
C GLU A 64 -0.43 -3.93 -2.39
N ILE A 65 0.81 -3.93 -1.90
CA ILE A 65 1.20 -3.08 -0.78
C ILE A 65 2.43 -2.30 -1.21
N SER A 66 2.29 -0.99 -1.27
CA SER A 66 3.34 -0.05 -1.61
C SER A 66 4.21 0.32 -0.42
N PHE A 67 5.41 0.87 -0.67
CA PHE A 67 6.22 1.46 0.41
C PHE A 67 5.52 2.61 1.14
N SER A 68 4.63 3.35 0.47
CA SER A 68 3.82 4.40 1.09
C SER A 68 2.86 3.81 2.12
N GLU A 69 2.14 2.77 1.75
CA GLU A 69 1.18 2.09 2.62
C GLU A 69 1.86 1.43 3.80
N ALA A 70 2.95 0.71 3.53
CA ALA A 70 3.77 0.07 4.56
C ALA A 70 4.31 1.07 5.60
N ALA A 71 4.55 2.32 5.21
CA ALA A 71 5.01 3.37 6.10
C ALA A 71 3.91 3.90 7.04
N GLU A 72 2.64 3.68 6.73
CA GLU A 72 1.50 4.12 7.56
C GLU A 72 1.15 3.09 8.65
N ILE A 73 1.57 1.84 8.47
CA ILE A 73 1.28 0.73 9.39
C ILE A 73 2.16 0.80 10.62
N LYS A 74 1.55 1.08 11.78
CA LYS A 74 2.25 1.18 13.08
C LYS A 74 2.14 -0.07 13.94
N ARG A 75 1.03 -0.81 13.78
CA ARG A 75 0.70 -2.03 14.51
C ARG A 75 0.03 -2.99 13.55
N LEU A 76 0.53 -4.21 13.53
CA LEU A 76 0.03 -5.27 12.66
C LEU A 76 -0.39 -6.47 13.52
N ILE A 77 -1.62 -6.89 13.32
CA ILE A 77 -2.22 -8.07 13.92
C ILE A 77 -2.17 -9.19 12.89
N LEU A 78 -1.39 -10.24 13.19
CA LEU A 78 -1.25 -11.40 12.32
C LEU A 78 -1.67 -12.66 13.07
N GLU A 79 -2.84 -13.19 12.73
CA GLU A 79 -3.23 -14.53 13.17
C GLU A 79 -2.59 -15.58 12.27
N ASN A 80 -1.70 -16.40 12.82
CA ASN A 80 -1.01 -17.44 12.05
C ASN A 80 -1.90 -18.69 11.89
N GLN A 81 -2.55 -18.85 10.74
CA GLN A 81 -3.23 -20.11 10.41
C GLN A 81 -2.45 -20.93 9.37
N TYR A 82 -1.71 -20.30 8.45
CA TYR A 82 -1.01 -20.99 7.34
C TYR A 82 0.13 -20.16 6.71
N ILE A 83 0.66 -19.15 7.40
CA ILE A 83 1.71 -18.30 6.83
C ILE A 83 3.03 -19.07 6.89
N SER A 84 3.64 -19.29 5.73
CA SER A 84 4.92 -20.01 5.58
C SER A 84 6.11 -19.05 5.60
N SER A 85 5.93 -17.81 5.15
CA SER A 85 6.94 -16.75 5.19
C SER A 85 6.31 -15.39 5.45
N VAL A 86 6.99 -14.57 6.25
CA VAL A 86 6.67 -13.16 6.48
C VAL A 86 7.67 -12.23 5.77
N GLU A 87 8.41 -12.73 4.77
CA GLU A 87 9.28 -11.89 3.95
C GLU A 87 8.50 -10.69 3.36
N GLY A 88 9.10 -9.51 3.43
CA GLY A 88 8.46 -8.23 3.13
C GLY A 88 7.94 -7.50 4.36
N VAL A 89 7.74 -8.19 5.51
CA VAL A 89 7.31 -7.55 6.77
C VAL A 89 8.31 -6.53 7.28
N GLU A 90 9.59 -6.66 6.93
CA GLU A 90 10.67 -5.74 7.32
C GLU A 90 10.49 -4.33 6.77
N PHE A 91 9.65 -4.15 5.75
CA PHE A 91 9.34 -2.84 5.19
C PHE A 91 8.20 -2.12 5.93
N LEU A 92 7.47 -2.83 6.79
CA LEU A 92 6.39 -2.25 7.59
C LEU A 92 6.97 -1.54 8.82
N GLN A 93 6.48 -0.33 9.13
CA GLN A 93 6.92 0.43 10.33
C GLN A 93 6.25 -0.07 11.63
N THR A 94 6.16 -1.39 11.79
CA THR A 94 5.53 -2.00 12.96
C THR A 94 6.45 -2.04 14.16
N TRP A 95 5.93 -1.62 15.33
CA TRP A 95 6.66 -1.65 16.60
C TRP A 95 6.30 -2.85 17.47
N ASN A 96 5.20 -3.53 17.15
CA ASN A 96 4.74 -4.76 17.78
C ASN A 96 3.94 -5.57 16.76
N ILE A 97 4.35 -6.82 16.53
CA ILE A 97 3.53 -7.81 15.83
C ILE A 97 2.78 -8.57 16.92
N TYR A 98 1.47 -8.33 17.04
CA TYR A 98 0.63 -9.10 17.95
C TYR A 98 0.17 -10.35 17.21
N GLY A 99 0.81 -11.47 17.55
CA GLY A 99 0.57 -12.77 16.94
C GLY A 99 1.72 -13.70 17.26
N TYR A 100 1.43 -14.83 17.89
CA TYR A 100 2.44 -15.87 18.13
C TYR A 100 2.91 -16.38 16.76
N LEU A 101 4.09 -15.93 16.33
CA LEU A 101 4.86 -16.59 15.26
C LEU A 101 5.27 -17.99 15.72
#